data_AF-A0AAD8S1E6-F1
#
_entry.id   AF-A0AAD8S1E6-F1
#
_cell.length_a   1.000
_cell.length_b   1.000
_cell.length_c   1.000
_cell.angle_alpha   90.00
_cell.angle_beta   90.00
_cell.angle_gamma   90.00
#
_symmetry.space_group_name_H-M   'P 1'
#
loop_
_entity.id
_entity.type
_entity.pdbx_description
1 polymer ?
#
loop_
_entity_poly.entity_id
_entity_poly.type
_entity_poly.pdbx_seq_one_letter_code
_entity_poly.pdbx_strand_id
1 'polypeptide(L)'
;MLINGNVETAPRKDEALRIAVSPSLSAPADVAVRTLYSADTADTWAWGFRASSPVAQVTFSNPGLQEDAACGPLLDAVAIKELPTPYPSKDNLIKNDGFEIGPQVFKNSTVGVLLPPKQKDTTSPLPGWIIESLKAVRYIDAAHFSVPAGQYAVELVAGRESAIAQVIRTVPNRAYNLSFVVGDAKNGCHGSMLVQAFAGNVTQKVPFESTGKGGFKPTSLRFVAAGIRTRVTFYSSFYHTKATDGVSLCGPVLDQVKIVPLKL
;
A
#
# COMPACT_ATOMS: atom_id res chain seq x y z
N MET A 1 -17.77 -11.56 0.64
CA MET A 1 -18.87 -12.51 0.89
C MET A 1 -18.96 -12.50 2.39
N LEU A 2 -20.08 -12.05 2.96
CA LEU A 2 -20.24 -11.97 4.42
C LEU A 2 -20.73 -13.31 4.96
N ILE A 3 -19.99 -13.85 5.92
CA ILE A 3 -20.45 -14.89 6.85
C ILE A 3 -20.09 -14.39 8.25
N ASN A 4 -21.10 -14.27 9.12
CA ASN A 4 -20.91 -13.99 10.54
C ASN A 4 -20.53 -15.28 11.27
N GLY A 5 -19.51 -15.21 12.14
CA GLY A 5 -19.16 -16.25 13.09
C GLY A 5 -18.28 -15.71 14.21
N ASN A 6 -18.72 -15.87 15.46
CA ASN A 6 -17.88 -15.64 16.65
C ASN A 6 -16.76 -16.69 16.69
N VAL A 7 -15.51 -16.26 16.93
CA VAL A 7 -14.39 -17.17 17.19
C VAL A 7 -13.67 -16.75 18.48
N GLU A 8 -13.82 -17.59 19.50
CA GLU A 8 -12.97 -17.63 20.70
C GLU A 8 -11.64 -18.35 20.39
N THR A 9 -10.60 -17.99 21.13
CA THR A 9 -9.16 -18.09 20.80
C THR A 9 -8.52 -19.48 20.85
N ALA A 10 -7.66 -19.80 19.85
CA ALA A 10 -6.40 -20.55 19.99
C ALA A 10 -5.50 -20.34 18.74
N PRO A 11 -4.15 -20.26 18.86
CA PRO A 11 -3.29 -19.82 17.77
C PRO A 11 -3.01 -20.96 16.77
N ARG A 12 -3.62 -20.90 15.57
CA ARG A 12 -3.42 -21.90 14.49
C ARG A 12 -2.63 -21.30 13.30
N LYS A 13 -1.82 -22.13 12.62
CA LYS A 13 -0.89 -21.75 11.53
C LYS A 13 -1.62 -21.46 10.20
N ASP A 14 -1.22 -20.34 9.60
CA ASP A 14 -1.25 -19.88 8.18
C ASP A 14 -2.44 -20.25 7.26
N GLU A 15 -3.54 -19.50 7.37
CA GLU A 15 -4.51 -19.35 6.26
C GLU A 15 -3.95 -18.43 5.17
N ALA A 16 -3.88 -18.94 3.95
CA ALA A 16 -3.40 -18.21 2.78
C ALA A 16 -4.22 -18.55 1.54
N LEU A 17 -4.35 -17.59 0.64
CA LEU A 17 -4.89 -17.79 -0.70
C LEU A 17 -3.73 -17.86 -1.69
N ARG A 18 -3.55 -19.00 -2.35
CA ARG A 18 -2.57 -19.13 -3.43
C ARG A 18 -3.19 -18.66 -4.74
N ILE A 19 -2.51 -17.73 -5.40
CA ILE A 19 -2.85 -17.19 -6.71
C ILE A 19 -1.74 -17.57 -7.69
N ALA A 20 -2.11 -18.21 -8.79
CA ALA A 20 -1.19 -18.57 -9.87
C ALA A 20 -1.74 -18.11 -11.22
N VAL A 21 -0.84 -17.75 -12.13
CA VAL A 21 -1.18 -17.36 -13.49
C VAL A 21 -0.37 -18.20 -14.47
N SER A 22 -1.01 -18.69 -15.53
CA SER A 22 -0.33 -19.46 -16.57
C SER A 22 -0.86 -19.12 -17.97
N PRO A 23 0.01 -18.80 -18.95
CA PRO A 23 1.46 -18.66 -18.82
C PRO A 23 1.83 -17.29 -18.24
N SER A 24 2.84 -17.25 -17.36
CA SER A 24 3.20 -16.06 -16.58
C SER A 24 4.71 -15.86 -16.46
N LEU A 25 5.13 -14.59 -16.41
CA LEU A 25 6.48 -14.15 -16.05
C LEU A 25 6.63 -13.92 -14.54
N SER A 26 5.51 -13.94 -13.80
CA SER A 26 5.46 -13.84 -12.35
C SER A 26 5.29 -15.23 -11.72
N ALA A 27 6.02 -15.49 -10.64
CA ALA A 27 5.80 -16.66 -9.81
C ALA A 27 4.42 -16.62 -9.12
N PRO A 28 3.83 -17.77 -8.76
CA PRO A 28 2.66 -17.82 -7.88
C PRO A 28 2.91 -17.08 -6.57
N ALA A 29 1.84 -16.56 -5.97
CA ALA A 29 1.90 -15.85 -4.70
C ALA A 29 0.93 -16.43 -3.69
N ASP A 30 1.37 -16.46 -2.43
CA ASP A 30 0.52 -16.79 -1.29
C ASP A 30 0.18 -15.50 -0.55
N VAL A 31 -1.08 -15.08 -0.62
CA VAL A 31 -1.58 -13.92 0.10
C VAL A 31 -2.06 -14.39 1.47
N ALA A 32 -1.35 -13.96 2.52
CA ALA A 32 -1.71 -14.27 3.90
C ALA A 32 -2.97 -13.49 4.30
N VAL A 33 -4.13 -14.12 4.19
CA VAL A 33 -5.45 -13.51 4.47
C VAL A 33 -5.84 -13.57 5.96
N ARG A 34 -5.00 -14.16 6.81
CA ARG A 34 -5.27 -14.32 8.25
C ARG A 34 -5.41 -12.99 9.01
N THR A 35 -4.60 -11.99 8.66
CA THR A 35 -4.65 -10.71 9.37
C THR A 35 -5.88 -9.98 8.87
N LEU A 36 -6.93 -9.94 9.68
CA LEU A 36 -8.09 -9.11 9.43
C LEU A 36 -7.70 -7.65 9.65
N TYR A 37 -7.80 -6.82 8.61
CA TYR A 37 -7.58 -5.37 8.70
C TYR A 37 -8.88 -4.61 8.98
N SER A 38 -10.03 -5.29 8.86
CA SER A 38 -11.35 -4.80 9.22
C SER A 38 -12.07 -5.80 10.14
N ALA A 39 -12.72 -5.29 11.17
CA ALA A 39 -13.54 -6.10 12.09
C ALA A 39 -14.87 -6.55 11.47
N ASP A 40 -15.49 -5.68 10.67
CA ASP A 40 -16.92 -5.80 10.33
C ASP A 40 -17.17 -6.21 8.87
N THR A 41 -16.12 -6.27 8.05
CA THR A 41 -16.26 -6.52 6.61
C THR A 41 -15.08 -7.32 6.07
N ALA A 42 -15.32 -8.04 4.98
CA ALA A 42 -14.29 -8.81 4.30
C ALA A 42 -13.22 -7.89 3.71
N ASP A 43 -11.95 -8.22 3.94
CA ASP A 43 -10.83 -7.50 3.36
C ASP A 43 -10.79 -7.67 1.83
N THR A 44 -10.47 -6.58 1.13
CA THR A 44 -10.19 -6.62 -0.32
C THR A 44 -8.68 -6.64 -0.52
N TRP A 45 -8.17 -7.59 -1.30
CA TRP A 45 -6.74 -7.74 -1.58
C TRP A 45 -6.44 -7.55 -3.06
N ALA A 46 -5.29 -6.94 -3.38
CA ALA A 46 -4.78 -6.87 -4.75
C ALA A 46 -3.38 -7.45 -4.86
N TRP A 47 -3.15 -8.20 -5.93
CA TRP A 47 -1.85 -8.75 -6.27
C TRP A 47 -1.55 -8.49 -7.75
N GLY A 48 -0.32 -8.07 -8.03
CA GLY A 48 0.14 -7.74 -9.37
C GLY A 48 0.90 -8.91 -10.03
N PHE A 49 0.69 -9.11 -11.32
CA PHE A 49 1.39 -10.12 -12.10
C PHE A 49 1.65 -9.66 -13.53
N ARG A 50 2.55 -10.35 -14.21
CA ARG A 50 2.83 -10.16 -15.62
C ARG A 50 2.60 -11.46 -16.39
N ALA A 51 1.53 -11.51 -17.16
CA ALA A 51 1.29 -12.61 -18.09
C ALA A 51 2.33 -12.61 -19.21
N SER A 52 2.66 -13.79 -19.75
CA SER A 52 3.52 -13.92 -20.94
C SER A 52 2.71 -14.04 -22.25
N SER A 53 1.38 -14.06 -22.15
CA SER A 53 0.43 -14.21 -23.25
C SER A 53 -0.79 -13.31 -23.01
N PRO A 54 -1.46 -12.79 -24.06
CA PRO A 54 -2.73 -12.08 -23.92
C PRO A 54 -3.86 -12.97 -23.37
N VAL A 55 -3.72 -14.29 -23.49
CA VAL A 55 -4.61 -15.28 -22.87
C VAL A 55 -3.85 -16.01 -21.78
N ALA A 56 -4.33 -15.91 -20.55
CA ALA A 56 -3.78 -16.60 -19.39
C ALA A 56 -4.90 -17.09 -18.46
N GLN A 57 -4.67 -18.23 -17.83
CA GLN A 57 -5.53 -18.76 -16.77
C GLN A 57 -5.06 -18.25 -15.41
N VAL A 58 -5.99 -17.70 -14.64
CA VAL A 58 -5.76 -17.35 -13.23
C VAL A 58 -6.39 -18.43 -12.36
N THR A 59 -5.60 -19.04 -11.49
CA THR A 59 -6.02 -20.11 -10.58
C THR A 59 -5.93 -19.64 -9.15
N PHE A 60 -7.01 -19.85 -8.40
CA PHE A 60 -7.08 -19.64 -6.97
C PHE A 60 -7.15 -21.00 -6.28
N SER A 61 -6.31 -21.22 -5.28
CA SER A 61 -6.28 -22.48 -4.54
C SER A 61 -6.00 -22.25 -3.06
N ASN A 62 -6.65 -23.03 -2.20
CA ASN A 62 -6.21 -23.16 -0.82
C ASN A 62 -4.97 -24.09 -0.81
N PRO A 63 -3.80 -23.63 -0.32
CA PRO A 63 -2.61 -24.48 -0.23
C PRO A 63 -2.75 -25.64 0.77
N GLY A 64 -3.84 -25.72 1.54
CA GLY A 64 -4.16 -26.88 2.38
C GLY A 64 -3.22 -27.04 3.58
N LEU A 65 -2.63 -25.93 4.04
CA LEU A 65 -1.77 -25.91 5.22
C LEU A 65 -2.57 -25.93 6.54
N GLN A 66 -3.90 -25.90 6.46
CA GLN A 66 -4.80 -25.95 7.61
C GLN A 66 -5.17 -27.39 7.99
N GLU A 67 -5.53 -27.62 9.25
CA GLU A 67 -5.90 -28.95 9.77
C GLU A 67 -7.21 -29.50 9.17
N ASP A 68 -8.11 -28.63 8.72
CA ASP A 68 -9.39 -28.99 8.11
C ASP A 68 -9.45 -28.48 6.67
N ALA A 69 -9.68 -29.40 5.72
CA ALA A 69 -9.78 -29.10 4.30
C ALA A 69 -11.06 -28.33 3.93
N ALA A 70 -12.08 -28.33 4.80
CA ALA A 70 -13.27 -27.51 4.63
C ALA A 70 -13.04 -26.03 5.03
N CYS A 71 -11.96 -25.73 5.74
CA CYS A 71 -11.58 -24.38 6.13
C CYS A 71 -10.69 -23.75 5.05
N GLY A 72 -10.99 -22.51 4.67
CA GLY A 72 -10.18 -21.78 3.70
C GLY A 72 -10.77 -20.42 3.32
N PRO A 73 -9.99 -19.59 2.62
CA PRO A 73 -10.47 -18.29 2.16
C PRO A 73 -11.66 -18.44 1.22
N LEU A 74 -12.72 -17.67 1.48
CA LEU A 74 -13.85 -17.53 0.58
C LEU A 74 -13.64 -16.34 -0.37
N LEU A 75 -13.94 -16.56 -1.64
CA LEU A 75 -13.90 -15.54 -2.67
C LEU A 75 -15.31 -15.09 -3.02
N ASP A 76 -15.52 -13.77 -2.99
CA ASP A 76 -16.82 -13.16 -3.30
C ASP A 76 -16.86 -12.55 -4.68
N ALA A 77 -15.81 -11.78 -4.99
CA ALA A 77 -15.68 -11.02 -6.21
C ALA A 77 -14.22 -11.03 -6.64
N VAL A 78 -14.01 -11.16 -7.94
CA VAL A 78 -12.70 -11.10 -8.57
C VAL A 78 -12.75 -10.07 -9.68
N ALA A 79 -11.77 -9.18 -9.71
CA ALA A 79 -11.58 -8.22 -10.79
C ALA A 79 -10.15 -8.34 -11.32
N ILE A 80 -10.01 -8.26 -12.65
CA ILE A 80 -8.73 -8.20 -13.32
C ILE A 80 -8.69 -6.85 -14.05
N LYS A 81 -7.65 -6.08 -13.78
CA LYS A 81 -7.43 -4.75 -14.36
C LYS A 81 -6.01 -4.69 -14.89
N GLU A 82 -5.88 -4.33 -16.16
CA GLU A 82 -4.59 -4.00 -16.73
C GLU A 82 -4.11 -2.66 -16.17
N LEU A 83 -2.87 -2.61 -15.71
CA LEU A 83 -2.26 -1.41 -15.14
C LEU A 83 -1.23 -0.84 -16.11
N PRO A 84 -1.37 0.43 -16.54
CA PRO A 84 -0.37 1.06 -17.39
C PRO A 84 0.96 1.21 -16.64
N THR A 85 2.07 1.19 -17.39
CA THR A 85 3.40 1.45 -16.81
C THR A 85 3.58 2.95 -16.59
N PRO A 86 3.78 3.42 -15.35
CA PRO A 86 3.98 4.84 -15.09
C PRO A 86 5.40 5.27 -15.45
N TYR A 87 5.52 6.48 -15.97
CA TYR A 87 6.80 7.12 -16.27
C TYR A 87 6.94 8.42 -15.47
N PRO A 88 8.17 8.82 -15.09
CA PRO A 88 8.40 10.14 -14.51
C PRO A 88 8.02 11.23 -15.50
N SER A 89 7.59 12.38 -14.99
CA SER A 89 7.32 13.57 -15.81
C SER A 89 8.55 14.47 -15.89
N LYS A 90 8.50 15.51 -16.72
CA LYS A 90 9.56 16.53 -16.78
C LYS A 90 9.74 17.26 -15.45
N ASP A 91 8.65 17.38 -14.68
CA ASP A 91 8.57 18.16 -13.45
C ASP A 91 8.59 17.30 -12.19
N ASN A 92 8.67 15.97 -12.32
CA ASN A 92 8.73 15.06 -11.18
C ASN A 92 9.49 13.77 -11.53
N LEU A 93 10.52 13.45 -10.75
CA LEU A 93 11.28 12.20 -10.89
C LEU A 93 10.54 10.97 -10.35
N ILE A 94 9.47 11.18 -9.60
CA ILE A 94 8.63 10.11 -9.05
C ILE A 94 7.65 9.65 -10.13
N LYS A 95 7.52 8.33 -10.26
CA LYS A 95 6.45 7.68 -11.04
C LYS A 95 5.21 7.52 -10.17
N ASN A 96 4.03 7.71 -10.77
CA ASN A 96 2.76 7.48 -10.08
C ASN A 96 2.71 8.23 -8.73
N ASP A 97 3.01 9.52 -8.80
CA ASP A 97 3.29 10.40 -7.66
C ASP A 97 2.07 10.70 -6.79
N GLY A 98 0.88 10.70 -7.39
CA GLY A 98 -0.41 10.82 -6.71
C GLY A 98 -1.14 9.47 -6.57
N PHE A 99 -0.47 8.34 -6.81
CA PHE A 99 -1.07 7.00 -6.69
C PHE A 99 -2.32 6.75 -7.58
N GLU A 100 -2.54 7.55 -8.62
CA GLU A 100 -3.71 7.47 -9.51
C GLU A 100 -3.74 6.21 -10.39
N ILE A 101 -2.63 5.48 -10.47
CA ILE A 101 -2.56 4.19 -11.13
C ILE A 101 -2.44 3.11 -10.06
N GLY A 102 -3.50 2.33 -9.88
CA GLY A 102 -3.55 1.27 -8.87
C GLY A 102 -4.64 0.23 -9.15
N PRO A 103 -4.83 -0.71 -8.22
CA PRO A 103 -5.72 -1.85 -8.39
C PRO A 103 -7.18 -1.42 -8.55
N GLN A 104 -8.04 -2.37 -8.94
CA GLN A 104 -9.47 -2.12 -9.01
C GLN A 104 -10.04 -1.93 -7.59
N VAL A 105 -10.72 -0.81 -7.35
CA VAL A 105 -11.54 -0.60 -6.16
C VAL A 105 -12.98 -0.98 -6.50
N PHE A 106 -13.61 -1.83 -5.68
CA PHE A 106 -15.01 -2.19 -5.86
C PHE A 106 -15.90 -1.07 -5.32
N LYS A 107 -16.86 -0.60 -6.13
CA LYS A 107 -17.77 0.48 -5.75
C LYS A 107 -18.59 0.20 -4.47
N ASN A 108 -18.83 -1.07 -4.17
CA ASN A 108 -19.60 -1.49 -3.00
C ASN A 108 -18.72 -1.78 -1.77
N SER A 109 -17.40 -1.60 -1.88
CA SER A 109 -16.45 -1.82 -0.79
C SER A 109 -15.95 -0.48 -0.26
N THR A 110 -16.04 -0.29 1.06
CA THR A 110 -15.65 0.95 1.75
C THR A 110 -14.38 0.80 2.57
N VAL A 111 -13.68 -0.33 2.44
CA VAL A 111 -12.48 -0.67 3.25
C VAL A 111 -11.15 -0.40 2.55
N GLY A 112 -11.18 0.07 1.30
CA GLY A 112 -9.99 0.17 0.47
C GLY A 112 -9.44 -1.20 0.06
N VAL A 113 -8.27 -1.20 -0.57
CA VAL A 113 -7.64 -2.41 -1.12
C VAL A 113 -6.28 -2.63 -0.48
N LEU A 114 -6.11 -3.77 0.19
CA LEU A 114 -4.86 -4.18 0.79
C LEU A 114 -3.87 -4.66 -0.26
N LEU A 115 -2.66 -4.13 -0.16
CA LEU A 115 -1.54 -4.47 -0.99
C LEU A 115 -0.57 -5.32 -0.15
N PRO A 116 -0.29 -6.57 -0.54
CA PRO A 116 0.46 -7.50 0.27
C PRO A 116 1.90 -7.04 0.50
N PRO A 117 2.58 -7.54 1.55
CA PRO A 117 3.96 -7.19 1.85
C PRO A 117 4.94 -7.71 0.78
N LYS A 118 6.18 -7.18 0.83
CA LYS A 118 7.34 -7.64 0.05
C LYS A 118 7.11 -7.70 -1.47
N GLN A 119 6.34 -6.77 -2.02
CA GLN A 119 6.11 -6.68 -3.47
C GLN A 119 7.22 -5.90 -4.15
N LYS A 120 7.78 -6.49 -5.21
CA LYS A 120 8.76 -5.83 -6.09
C LYS A 120 8.03 -4.90 -7.06
N ASP A 121 8.65 -3.78 -7.43
CA ASP A 121 8.09 -2.78 -8.36
C ASP A 121 7.49 -3.41 -9.63
N THR A 122 8.21 -4.34 -10.27
CA THR A 122 7.80 -4.97 -11.53
C THR A 122 6.52 -5.81 -11.47
N THR A 123 6.11 -6.23 -10.27
CA THR A 123 4.90 -7.04 -10.04
C THR A 123 4.04 -6.44 -8.94
N SER A 124 4.28 -5.18 -8.59
CA SER A 124 3.55 -4.51 -7.53
C SER A 124 2.14 -4.20 -8.04
N PRO A 125 1.08 -4.44 -7.22
CA PRO A 125 -0.25 -3.92 -7.54
C PRO A 125 -0.32 -2.39 -7.48
N LEU A 126 0.75 -1.72 -7.01
CA LEU A 126 0.94 -0.27 -7.06
C LEU A 126 2.13 0.06 -7.98
N PRO A 127 1.90 0.24 -9.30
CA PRO A 127 2.97 0.43 -10.27
C PRO A 127 3.88 1.61 -9.93
N GLY A 128 5.18 1.40 -10.09
CA GLY A 128 6.21 2.38 -9.73
C GLY A 128 6.63 2.33 -8.27
N TRP A 129 5.94 1.58 -7.41
CA TRP A 129 6.20 1.52 -5.98
C TRP A 129 6.48 0.10 -5.49
N ILE A 130 7.50 0.00 -4.65
CA ILE A 130 7.88 -1.21 -3.90
C ILE A 130 7.12 -1.18 -2.58
N ILE A 131 6.51 -2.31 -2.20
CA ILE A 131 5.94 -2.48 -0.87
C ILE A 131 6.98 -3.22 -0.03
N GLU A 132 7.73 -2.46 0.77
CA GLU A 132 8.84 -2.99 1.58
C GLU A 132 8.36 -3.59 2.90
N SER A 133 7.16 -3.18 3.33
CA SER A 133 6.49 -3.58 4.54
C SER A 133 6.54 -5.08 4.84
N LEU A 134 6.57 -5.41 6.14
CA LEU A 134 6.21 -6.75 6.63
C LEU A 134 4.70 -6.94 6.72
N LYS A 135 3.94 -5.85 6.71
CA LYS A 135 2.46 -5.82 6.70
C LYS A 135 1.91 -5.26 5.38
N ALA A 136 0.59 -5.36 5.20
CA ALA A 136 -0.03 -4.78 4.02
C ALA A 136 -0.01 -3.26 4.09
N VAL A 137 -0.11 -2.62 2.93
CA VAL A 137 -0.40 -1.19 2.78
C VAL A 137 -1.79 -1.07 2.18
N ARG A 138 -2.56 -0.02 2.50
CA ARG A 138 -3.92 0.12 1.98
C ARG A 138 -3.98 1.19 0.89
N TYR A 139 -4.52 0.82 -0.26
CA TYR A 139 -4.89 1.73 -1.33
C TYR A 139 -6.33 2.22 -1.08
N ILE A 140 -6.52 3.53 -1.04
CA ILE A 140 -7.79 4.16 -0.66
C ILE A 140 -8.28 5.08 -1.77
N ASP A 141 -9.60 5.26 -1.86
CA ASP A 141 -10.25 6.07 -2.88
C ASP A 141 -11.04 7.25 -2.29
N ALA A 142 -11.16 8.33 -3.06
CA ALA A 142 -11.80 9.58 -2.68
C ALA A 142 -13.31 9.45 -2.39
N ALA A 143 -13.97 8.42 -2.92
CA ALA A 143 -15.40 8.22 -2.70
C ALA A 143 -15.72 7.81 -1.26
N HIS A 144 -14.76 7.16 -0.58
CA HIS A 144 -14.95 6.61 0.77
C HIS A 144 -14.00 7.22 1.80
N PHE A 145 -12.87 7.78 1.37
CA PHE A 145 -11.83 8.29 2.24
C PHE A 145 -11.46 9.74 1.89
N SER A 146 -10.87 10.43 2.86
CA SER A 146 -10.23 11.72 2.62
C SER A 146 -8.88 11.50 1.96
N VAL A 147 -8.76 11.85 0.67
CA VAL A 147 -7.50 11.81 -0.09
C VAL A 147 -6.95 13.22 -0.30
N PRO A 148 -5.62 13.46 -0.21
CA PRO A 148 -5.05 14.79 -0.38
C PRO A 148 -5.27 15.41 -1.76
N ALA A 149 -5.18 14.61 -2.82
CA ALA A 149 -5.45 15.03 -4.19
C ALA A 149 -5.96 13.85 -5.02
N GLY A 150 -6.45 14.15 -6.24
CA GLY A 150 -6.81 13.11 -7.20
C GLY A 150 -7.99 12.25 -6.76
N GLN A 151 -7.94 10.96 -7.10
CA GLN A 151 -8.97 9.98 -6.75
C GLN A 151 -8.45 8.94 -5.76
N TYR A 152 -7.14 8.81 -5.58
CA TYR A 152 -6.57 7.74 -4.79
C TYR A 152 -5.39 8.21 -3.94
N ALA A 153 -5.12 7.46 -2.87
CA ALA A 153 -3.94 7.67 -2.05
C ALA A 153 -3.52 6.34 -1.40
N VAL A 154 -2.44 6.39 -0.63
CA VAL A 154 -1.95 5.24 0.13
C VAL A 154 -2.05 5.52 1.63
N GLU A 155 -2.65 4.60 2.39
CA GLU A 155 -2.62 4.58 3.85
C GLU A 155 -1.59 3.56 4.34
N LEU A 156 -0.61 4.02 5.12
CA LEU A 156 0.42 3.19 5.74
C LEU A 156 -0.12 2.55 7.03
N VAL A 157 -0.98 1.54 6.85
CA VAL A 157 -1.64 0.80 7.95
C VAL A 157 -0.64 -0.03 8.76
N ALA A 158 -0.98 -0.45 9.98
CA ALA A 158 -0.14 -1.38 10.74
C ALA A 158 1.31 -0.86 10.95
N GLY A 159 1.44 0.38 11.43
CA GLY A 159 2.72 1.07 11.50
C GLY A 159 3.80 0.33 12.31
N ARG A 160 5.03 0.84 12.27
CA ARG A 160 6.28 0.12 12.49
C ARG A 160 6.62 -0.99 11.51
N GLU A 161 5.66 -1.48 10.74
CA GLU A 161 5.84 -2.57 9.79
C GLU A 161 5.45 -2.20 8.36
N SER A 162 4.99 -0.96 8.13
CA SER A 162 4.56 -0.47 6.83
C SER A 162 5.46 0.60 6.23
N ALA A 163 6.01 0.26 5.06
CA ALA A 163 6.80 1.13 4.22
C ALA A 163 6.54 0.91 2.72
N ILE A 164 6.53 2.01 1.97
CA ILE A 164 6.62 1.98 0.50
C ILE A 164 7.88 2.71 0.06
N ALA A 165 8.42 2.30 -1.10
CA ALA A 165 9.62 2.91 -1.64
C ALA A 165 9.64 2.98 -3.16
N GLN A 166 10.44 3.90 -3.68
CA GLN A 166 10.77 3.99 -5.10
C GLN A 166 12.26 4.24 -5.27
N VAL A 167 12.87 3.62 -6.28
CA VAL A 167 14.26 3.89 -6.67
C VAL A 167 14.26 4.79 -7.90
N ILE A 168 14.65 6.05 -7.72
CA ILE A 168 14.70 7.04 -8.80
C ILE A 168 16.11 7.20 -9.35
N ARG A 169 16.20 7.68 -10.60
CA ARG A 169 17.48 8.09 -11.20
C ARG A 169 17.82 9.50 -10.73
N THR A 170 19.05 9.70 -10.31
CA THR A 170 19.58 10.98 -9.81
C THR A 170 20.97 11.23 -10.39
N VAL A 171 21.50 12.43 -10.13
CA VAL A 171 22.84 12.85 -10.50
C VAL A 171 23.66 13.00 -9.22
N PRO A 172 24.82 12.32 -9.09
CA PRO A 172 25.68 12.46 -7.92
C PRO A 172 26.01 13.93 -7.60
N ASN A 173 26.05 14.27 -6.31
CA ASN A 173 26.34 15.61 -5.78
C ASN A 173 25.34 16.71 -6.18
N ARG A 174 24.23 16.38 -6.85
CA ARG A 174 23.14 17.32 -7.12
C ARG A 174 22.15 17.35 -5.96
N ALA A 175 21.69 18.54 -5.61
CA ALA A 175 20.66 18.72 -4.60
C ALA A 175 19.25 18.60 -5.20
N TYR A 176 18.33 18.01 -4.44
CA TYR A 176 16.94 17.80 -4.80
C TYR A 176 16.03 18.22 -3.65
N ASN A 177 14.81 18.58 -3.98
CA ASN A 177 13.72 18.77 -3.01
C ASN A 177 12.74 17.62 -3.15
N LEU A 178 12.52 16.87 -2.07
CA LEU A 178 11.44 15.92 -1.94
C LEU A 178 10.30 16.59 -1.18
N SER A 179 9.13 16.69 -1.79
CA SER A 179 7.89 17.14 -1.14
C SER A 179 6.81 16.08 -1.22
N PHE A 180 5.94 16.03 -0.22
CA PHE A 180 4.83 15.07 -0.13
C PHE A 180 3.78 15.59 0.83
N VAL A 181 2.61 14.95 0.85
CA VAL A 181 1.52 15.28 1.78
C VAL A 181 1.26 14.08 2.68
N VAL A 182 1.15 14.34 3.98
CA VAL A 182 0.73 13.35 4.98
C VAL A 182 -0.60 13.75 5.61
N GLY A 183 -1.39 12.81 6.08
CA GLY A 183 -2.64 13.12 6.76
C GLY A 183 -3.38 11.92 7.32
N ASP A 184 -4.68 12.06 7.52
CA ASP A 184 -5.57 10.97 7.89
C ASP A 184 -6.72 10.79 6.89
N ALA A 185 -7.23 9.56 6.81
CA ALA A 185 -8.17 9.14 5.78
C ALA A 185 -9.65 9.45 6.11
N LYS A 186 -9.98 10.17 7.19
CA LYS A 186 -11.35 10.35 7.69
C LYS A 186 -12.06 9.01 8.00
N ASN A 187 -11.30 8.02 8.48
CA ASN A 187 -11.79 6.68 8.78
C ASN A 187 -11.86 6.38 10.29
N GLY A 188 -11.82 7.41 11.14
CA GLY A 188 -11.84 7.27 12.60
C GLY A 188 -10.50 6.83 13.21
N CYS A 189 -9.40 6.84 12.43
CA CYS A 189 -8.06 6.58 12.95
C CYS A 189 -7.58 7.76 13.81
N HIS A 190 -7.61 7.62 15.13
CA HIS A 190 -7.27 8.69 16.06
C HIS A 190 -5.86 8.49 16.66
N GLY A 191 -5.14 9.61 16.86
CA GLY A 191 -3.89 9.62 17.60
C GLY A 191 -2.71 10.26 16.87
N SER A 192 -1.58 10.33 17.58
CA SER A 192 -0.34 10.94 17.10
C SER A 192 0.35 10.03 16.09
N MET A 193 0.35 10.40 14.82
CA MET A 193 0.98 9.66 13.72
C MET A 193 2.36 10.22 13.42
N LEU A 194 3.26 9.36 12.93
CA LEU A 194 4.61 9.76 12.53
C LEU A 194 5.03 9.07 11.23
N VAL A 195 5.13 9.84 10.16
CA VAL A 195 5.70 9.40 8.89
C VAL A 195 7.18 9.76 8.86
N GLN A 196 8.03 8.78 8.53
CA GLN A 196 9.45 9.01 8.27
C GLN A 196 9.69 8.90 6.77
N ALA A 197 10.27 9.95 6.20
CA ALA A 197 10.72 9.96 4.82
C ALA A 197 12.24 9.87 4.77
N PHE A 198 12.75 8.94 3.98
CA PHE A 198 14.17 8.71 3.76
C PHE A 198 14.50 9.04 2.30
N ALA A 199 15.52 9.85 2.07
CA ALA A 199 16.06 10.10 0.73
C ALA A 199 17.57 10.34 0.80
N GLY A 200 18.34 9.46 0.15
CA GLY A 200 19.80 9.43 0.33
C GLY A 200 20.15 9.17 1.78
N ASN A 201 20.97 10.04 2.39
CA ASN A 201 21.35 9.94 3.80
C ASN A 201 20.50 10.83 4.72
N VAL A 202 19.46 11.47 4.18
CA VAL A 202 18.58 12.38 4.93
C VAL A 202 17.34 11.64 5.37
N THR A 203 16.95 11.84 6.63
CA THR A 203 15.68 11.38 7.19
C THR A 203 14.91 12.58 7.72
N GLN A 204 13.62 12.68 7.38
CA GLN A 204 12.70 13.64 7.98
C GLN A 204 11.58 12.90 8.70
N LYS A 205 11.34 13.27 9.96
CA LYS A 205 10.23 12.79 10.77
C LYS A 205 9.11 13.82 10.71
N VAL A 206 7.92 13.40 10.28
CA VAL A 206 6.77 14.28 10.05
C VAL A 206 5.65 13.87 11.00
N PRO A 207 5.49 14.57 12.13
CA PRO A 207 4.37 14.33 13.04
C PRO A 207 3.08 14.89 12.46
N PHE A 208 1.99 14.15 12.68
CA PHE A 208 0.63 14.52 12.31
C PHE A 208 -0.33 14.04 13.41
N GLU A 209 -1.08 14.96 14.02
CA GLU A 209 -2.07 14.62 15.04
C GLU A 209 -3.42 14.35 14.37
N SER A 210 -3.81 13.08 14.32
CA SER A 210 -5.05 12.69 13.66
C SER A 210 -6.24 12.77 14.61
N THR A 211 -7.29 13.47 14.16
CA THR A 211 -8.61 13.43 14.79
C THR A 211 -9.55 12.40 14.14
N GLY A 212 -9.07 11.68 13.10
CA GLY A 212 -9.84 10.70 12.35
C GLY A 212 -10.95 11.29 11.47
N LYS A 213 -10.95 12.62 11.28
CA LYS A 213 -11.97 13.39 10.55
C LYS A 213 -11.49 13.89 9.18
N GLY A 214 -10.29 13.49 8.77
CA GLY A 214 -9.59 14.01 7.61
C GLY A 214 -8.75 15.23 7.99
N GLY A 215 -7.70 15.44 7.21
CA GLY A 215 -6.77 16.56 7.39
C GLY A 215 -5.43 16.22 6.77
N PHE A 216 -4.75 17.23 6.26
CA PHE A 216 -3.51 17.05 5.49
C PHE A 216 -2.47 18.09 5.85
N LYS A 217 -1.21 17.70 5.76
CA LYS A 217 -0.05 18.53 6.03
C LYS A 217 0.99 18.33 4.92
N PRO A 218 1.20 19.33 4.04
CA PRO A 218 2.31 19.28 3.11
C PRO A 218 3.63 19.41 3.86
N THR A 219 4.66 18.72 3.36
CA THR A 219 6.00 18.74 3.93
C THR A 219 7.04 18.60 2.83
N SER A 220 8.28 18.98 3.14
CA SER A 220 9.41 18.82 2.23
C SER A 220 10.74 18.69 2.96
N LEU A 221 11.67 17.98 2.33
CA LEU A 221 13.06 17.89 2.73
C LEU A 221 14.00 18.05 1.53
N ARG A 222 15.13 18.73 1.77
CA ARG A 222 16.24 18.80 0.83
C ARG A 222 17.18 17.62 1.06
N PHE A 223 17.63 16.98 -0.02
CA PHE A 223 18.70 15.98 0.04
C PHE A 223 19.69 16.16 -1.11
N VAL A 224 20.91 15.67 -0.94
CA VAL A 224 21.92 15.60 -1.99
C VAL A 224 22.08 14.14 -2.40
N ALA A 225 22.00 13.85 -3.69
CA ALA A 225 22.11 12.48 -4.18
C ALA A 225 23.57 12.00 -4.10
N ALA A 226 23.80 10.87 -3.44
CA ALA A 226 25.13 10.27 -3.33
C ALA A 226 25.58 9.51 -4.59
N GLY A 227 24.64 9.12 -5.45
CA GLY A 227 24.90 8.29 -6.63
C GLY A 227 23.93 8.55 -7.77
N ILE A 228 24.03 7.73 -8.82
CA ILE A 228 23.14 7.81 -10.01
C ILE A 228 21.72 7.30 -9.74
N ARG A 229 21.49 6.71 -8.56
CA ARG A 229 20.20 6.24 -8.10
C ARG A 229 20.02 6.63 -6.64
N THR A 230 18.80 6.98 -6.28
CA THR A 230 18.41 7.27 -4.90
C THR A 230 17.15 6.49 -4.58
N ARG A 231 17.20 5.73 -3.50
CA ARG A 231 16.02 5.11 -2.91
C ARG A 231 15.32 6.14 -2.03
N VAL A 232 14.01 6.24 -2.19
CA VAL A 232 13.13 7.08 -1.40
C VAL A 232 12.14 6.15 -0.72
N THR A 233 12.03 6.22 0.60
CA THR A 233 11.18 5.34 1.40
C THR A 233 10.31 6.17 2.33
N PHE A 234 9.05 5.79 2.46
CA PHE A 234 8.11 6.34 3.44
C PHE A 234 7.69 5.25 4.40
N TYR A 235 7.74 5.53 5.69
CA TYR A 235 7.53 4.56 6.75
C TYR A 235 6.65 5.14 7.85
N SER A 236 5.64 4.39 8.29
CA SER A 236 4.85 4.74 9.47
C SER A 236 5.51 4.17 10.73
N SER A 237 5.72 5.00 11.77
CA SER A 237 6.47 4.60 12.99
C SER A 237 5.60 4.12 14.16
N PHE A 238 4.28 4.28 14.09
CA PHE A 238 3.38 4.01 15.20
C PHE A 238 2.23 3.10 14.77
N TYR A 239 1.85 2.19 15.65
CA TYR A 239 0.69 1.33 15.44
C TYR A 239 -0.58 2.12 15.75
N HIS A 240 -1.56 2.04 14.85
CA HIS A 240 -2.87 2.66 15.03
C HIS A 240 -3.98 1.70 14.67
N THR A 241 -5.04 1.75 15.46
CA THR A 241 -6.32 1.11 15.19
C THR A 241 -7.43 2.16 15.17
N LYS A 242 -8.55 1.87 14.51
CA LYS A 242 -9.70 2.75 14.50
C LYS A 242 -10.24 2.89 15.93
N ALA A 243 -10.60 4.11 16.31
CA ALA A 243 -11.12 4.37 17.65
C ALA A 243 -12.49 3.71 17.91
N THR A 244 -13.24 3.41 16.85
CA THR A 244 -14.60 2.84 16.93
C THR A 244 -14.63 1.38 17.35
N ASP A 245 -13.69 0.58 16.86
CA ASP A 245 -13.65 -0.87 17.09
C ASP A 245 -12.39 -1.31 17.86
N GLY A 246 -11.37 -0.46 17.96
CA GLY A 246 -10.12 -0.73 18.66
C GLY A 246 -9.20 -1.76 17.99
N VAL A 247 -9.61 -2.36 16.87
CA VAL A 247 -8.93 -3.53 16.26
C VAL A 247 -8.60 -3.33 14.77
N SER A 248 -9.41 -2.57 14.02
CA SER A 248 -9.18 -2.36 12.60
C SER A 248 -7.93 -1.50 12.40
N LEU A 249 -6.93 -2.05 11.72
CA LEU A 249 -5.65 -1.36 11.49
C LEU A 249 -5.83 -0.15 10.58
N CYS A 250 -5.21 0.95 10.97
CA CYS A 250 -5.22 2.21 10.22
C CYS A 250 -3.86 2.91 10.34
N GLY A 251 -3.70 4.05 9.68
CA GLY A 251 -2.45 4.80 9.75
C GLY A 251 -2.49 6.12 8.98
N PRO A 252 -1.31 6.75 8.82
CA PRO A 252 -1.21 7.99 8.07
C PRO A 252 -1.40 7.74 6.56
N VAL A 253 -2.10 8.66 5.92
CA VAL A 253 -2.21 8.78 4.46
C VAL A 253 -0.97 9.47 3.91
N LEU A 254 -0.51 9.02 2.74
CA LEU A 254 0.55 9.58 1.95
C LEU A 254 0.04 9.83 0.53
N ASP A 255 0.37 11.00 -0.01
CA ASP A 255 0.03 11.39 -1.38
C ASP A 255 0.98 12.49 -1.93
N GLN A 256 0.84 12.80 -3.22
CA GLN A 256 1.47 13.94 -3.89
C GLN A 256 2.99 13.98 -3.75
N VAL A 257 3.65 12.83 -3.97
CA VAL A 257 5.09 12.68 -3.78
C VAL A 257 5.87 13.24 -4.97
N LYS A 258 6.61 14.31 -4.74
CA LYS A 258 7.35 15.02 -5.78
C LYS A 258 8.83 15.15 -5.47
N ILE A 259 9.67 14.79 -6.43
CA ILE A 259 11.12 15.07 -6.38
C ILE A 259 11.53 15.89 -7.58
N VAL A 260 12.10 17.06 -7.29
CA VAL A 260 12.65 17.97 -8.29
C VAL A 260 14.10 18.30 -8.00
N PRO A 261 14.96 18.41 -9.02
CA PRO A 261 16.29 18.96 -8.83
C PRO A 261 16.22 20.42 -8.43
N LEU A 262 17.03 20.82 -7.46
CA LEU A 262 17.20 22.22 -7.12
C LEU A 262 18.04 22.92 -8.19
N LYS A 263 17.74 24.20 -8.43
CA LYS A 263 18.60 25.05 -9.27
C LYS A 263 19.97 25.15 -8.59
N LEU A 264 21.02 25.08 -9.40
CA LEU A 264 22.39 25.32 -8.97
C LEU A 264 22.55 26.77 -8.51
#